data_AF-A0A524CK11-F1
#
_entry.id   AF-A0A524CK11-F1
#
_cell.length_a   1.000
_cell.length_b   1.000
_cell.length_c   1.000
_cell.angle_alpha   90.00
_cell.angle_beta   90.00
_cell.angle_gamma   90.00
#
_symmetry.space_group_name_H-M   'P 1'
#
loop_
_entity.id
_entity.type
_entity.pdbx_description
1 polymer ?
#
loop_
_entity_poly.entity_id
_entity_poly.type
_entity_poly.pdbx_seq_one_letter_code
_entity_poly.pdbx_strand_id
1 'polypeptide(L)'
;MKGLGIVFLYDRSLGPPNEIASKFSEHFTMVSENIVLEKLVTLVDLKEIMEKKWIYWAGIKENFAEIIEKENLIGKLAWKVFKDHSNIEASNDVKSLVYNGEKVPWNFSLIVCVLYQ
;
A
#
# COMPACT_ATOMS: atom_id res chain seq x y z
N MET A 1 1.74 -14.57 11.46
CA MET A 1 2.09 -14.46 10.04
C MET A 1 3.06 -13.30 9.87
N LYS A 2 4.06 -13.45 9.00
CA LYS A 2 5.16 -12.50 8.87
C LYS A 2 4.86 -11.48 7.76
N GLY A 3 4.94 -10.19 8.06
CA GLY A 3 4.81 -9.14 7.06
C GLY A 3 5.93 -9.25 6.01
N LEU A 4 5.54 -9.29 4.74
CA LEU A 4 6.45 -9.46 3.60
C LEU A 4 6.74 -8.14 2.90
N GLY A 5 5.76 -7.28 2.71
CA GLY A 5 5.94 -6.07 1.91
C GLY A 5 4.75 -5.12 2.00
N ILE A 6 4.96 -3.90 1.53
CA ILE A 6 3.94 -2.85 1.50
C ILE A 6 3.71 -2.41 0.06
N VAL A 7 2.44 -2.30 -0.33
CA VAL A 7 2.04 -1.71 -1.60
C VAL A 7 1.08 -0.57 -1.36
N PHE A 8 1.43 0.60 -1.89
CA PHE A 8 0.58 1.77 -1.93
C PHE A 8 -0.18 1.83 -3.26
N LEU A 9 -1.51 1.81 -3.19
CA LEU A 9 -2.39 1.97 -4.35
C LEU A 9 -3.09 3.32 -4.30
N TYR A 10 -3.15 4.00 -5.44
CA TYR A 10 -3.77 5.32 -5.58
C TYR A 10 -4.45 5.45 -6.95
N ASP A 11 -5.23 6.51 -7.17
CA ASP A 11 -5.80 6.79 -8.50
C ASP A 11 -4.73 7.28 -9.48
N ARG A 12 -4.52 6.53 -10.58
CA ARG A 12 -3.51 6.87 -11.60
C ARG A 12 -3.75 8.23 -12.26
N SER A 13 -4.98 8.74 -12.25
CA SER A 13 -5.32 10.06 -12.80
C SER A 13 -4.51 11.20 -12.16
N LEU A 14 -4.03 10.99 -10.93
CA LEU A 14 -3.27 11.97 -10.15
C LEU A 14 -1.82 12.14 -10.61
N GLY A 15 -1.26 11.18 -11.36
CA GLY A 15 0.10 11.23 -11.87
C GLY A 15 0.88 9.91 -11.77
N PRO A 16 2.17 9.92 -12.19
CA PRO A 16 3.05 8.76 -12.10
C PRO A 16 3.51 8.47 -10.66
N PRO A 17 3.95 7.23 -10.34
CA PRO A 17 4.08 6.78 -8.96
C PRO A 17 5.22 7.49 -8.22
N ASN A 18 6.28 7.85 -8.93
CA ASN A 18 7.40 8.62 -8.41
C ASN A 18 6.98 10.03 -7.94
N GLU A 19 6.13 10.71 -8.71
CA GLU A 19 5.62 12.03 -8.32
C GLU A 19 4.68 11.94 -7.13
N ILE A 20 3.79 10.96 -7.11
CA ILE A 20 2.87 10.75 -5.98
C ILE A 20 3.60 10.35 -4.72
N ALA A 21 4.57 9.42 -4.81
CA ALA A 21 5.40 9.02 -3.69
C ALA A 21 6.19 10.21 -3.12
N SER A 22 6.71 11.09 -4.00
CA SER A 22 7.42 12.30 -3.56
C SER A 22 6.51 13.32 -2.87
N LYS A 23 5.26 13.50 -3.33
CA LYS A 23 4.28 14.38 -2.66
C LYS A 23 3.85 13.81 -1.30
N PHE A 24 3.79 12.49 -1.21
CA PHE A 24 3.37 11.79 0.00
C PHE A 24 4.49 11.62 1.04
N SER A 25 5.77 11.76 0.67
CA SER A 25 6.89 11.31 1.51
C SER A 25 6.93 11.92 2.91
N GLU A 26 6.47 13.17 3.06
CA GLU A 26 6.40 13.86 4.36
C GLU A 26 5.40 13.21 5.33
N HIS A 27 4.44 12.45 4.80
CA HIS A 27 3.39 11.76 5.56
C HIS A 27 3.68 10.27 5.78
N PHE A 28 4.80 9.75 5.25
CA PHE A 28 5.13 8.33 5.34
C PHE A 28 5.21 7.86 6.80
N THR A 29 5.83 8.64 7.68
CA THR A 29 5.94 8.32 9.12
C THR A 29 4.56 8.10 9.75
N MET A 30 3.63 9.02 9.55
CA MET A 30 2.26 8.93 10.06
C MET A 30 1.56 7.66 9.59
N VAL A 31 1.69 7.32 8.30
CA VAL A 31 1.07 6.11 7.76
C VAL A 31 1.74 4.85 8.28
N SER A 32 3.07 4.86 8.42
CA SER A 32 3.83 3.73 8.96
C SER A 32 3.49 3.43 10.44
N GLU A 33 3.23 4.47 11.24
CA GLU A 33 2.75 4.33 12.62
C GLU A 33 1.34 3.76 12.65
N ASN A 34 0.44 4.29 11.81
CA ASN A 34 -0.94 3.84 11.73
C ASN A 34 -1.06 2.35 11.38
N ILE A 35 -0.31 1.84 10.39
CA ILE A 35 -0.38 0.41 10.04
C ILE A 35 0.15 -0.51 11.15
N VAL A 36 0.99 -0.01 12.05
CA VAL A 36 1.42 -0.75 13.25
C VAL A 36 0.33 -0.70 14.32
N LEU A 37 -0.21 0.49 14.60
CA LEU A 37 -1.27 0.69 15.60
C LEU A 37 -2.55 -0.10 15.27
N GLU A 38 -2.94 -0.11 14.00
CA GLU A 38 -4.07 -0.88 13.47
C GLU A 38 -3.76 -2.38 13.31
N LYS A 39 -2.58 -2.84 13.72
CA LYS A 39 -2.14 -4.26 13.68
C LYS A 39 -2.15 -4.87 12.27
N LEU A 40 -1.90 -4.04 11.25
CA LEU A 40 -1.64 -4.52 9.89
C LEU A 40 -0.22 -5.04 9.76
N VAL A 41 0.75 -4.53 10.51
CA VAL A 41 2.12 -5.03 10.49
C VAL A 41 2.74 -4.94 11.87
N THR A 42 3.62 -5.86 12.22
CA THR A 42 4.40 -5.71 13.46
C THR A 42 5.53 -4.70 13.23
N LEU A 43 6.00 -4.04 14.29
CA LEU A 43 7.14 -3.13 14.18
C LEU A 43 8.41 -3.83 13.65
N VAL A 44 8.60 -5.10 14.03
CA VAL A 44 9.72 -5.94 13.57
C VAL A 44 9.63 -6.18 12.07
N ASP A 45 8.45 -6.57 11.56
CA ASP A 45 8.26 -6.81 10.13
C ASP A 45 8.37 -5.51 9.33
N LEU A 46 7.83 -4.40 9.82
CA LEU A 46 7.94 -3.09 9.16
C LEU A 46 9.40 -2.68 8.99
N LYS A 47 10.23 -2.86 10.03
CA LYS A 47 11.67 -2.60 9.95
C LYS A 47 12.34 -3.43 8.85
N GLU A 48 12.06 -4.74 8.79
CA GLU A 48 12.62 -5.60 7.75
C GLU A 48 12.16 -5.20 6.34
N ILE A 49 10.89 -4.83 6.17
CA ILE A 49 10.33 -4.37 4.89
C ILE A 49 11.05 -3.11 4.41
N MET A 50 11.30 -2.15 5.32
CA MET A 50 12.01 -0.92 5.01
C MET A 50 13.48 -1.17 4.64
N GLU A 51 14.18 -2.03 5.39
CA GLU A 51 15.57 -2.40 5.09
C GLU A 51 15.72 -3.07 3.72
N LYS A 52 14.76 -3.93 3.36
CA LYS A 52 14.71 -4.61 2.06
C LYS A 52 14.18 -3.73 0.93
N LYS A 53 13.69 -2.52 1.24
CA LYS A 53 13.04 -1.61 0.29
C LYS A 53 11.86 -2.27 -0.45
N TRP A 54 11.13 -3.13 0.25
CA TRP A 54 9.97 -3.86 -0.27
C TRP A 54 8.68 -3.04 -0.14
N ILE A 55 8.77 -1.79 -0.60
CA ILE A 55 7.70 -0.81 -0.58
C ILE A 55 7.49 -0.34 -2.01
N TYR A 56 6.33 -0.64 -2.58
CA TYR A 56 6.02 -0.31 -3.98
C TYR A 56 4.78 0.57 -4.10
N TRP A 57 4.71 1.30 -5.22
CA TRP A 57 3.62 2.21 -5.54
C TRP A 57 2.99 1.82 -6.87
N ALA A 58 1.67 1.81 -6.94
CA ALA A 58 0.96 1.60 -8.20
C ALA A 58 -0.30 2.44 -8.31
N GLY A 59 -0.47 3.07 -9.47
CA GLY A 59 -1.69 3.79 -9.81
C GLY A 59 -2.70 2.86 -10.47
N ILE A 60 -3.94 2.88 -10.00
CA ILE A 60 -5.09 2.18 -10.56
C ILE A 60 -5.70 3.08 -11.64
N LYS A 61 -5.76 2.59 -12.88
CA LYS A 61 -6.16 3.38 -14.05
C LYS A 61 -7.65 3.67 -14.14
N GLU A 62 -8.49 2.72 -13.75
CA GLU A 62 -9.93 2.77 -13.98
C GLU A 62 -10.66 2.21 -12.76
N ASN A 63 -11.89 2.69 -12.53
CA ASN A 63 -12.79 2.20 -11.49
C ASN A 63 -12.20 2.26 -10.07
N PHE A 64 -11.30 3.21 -9.79
CA PHE A 64 -10.67 3.34 -8.48
C PHE A 64 -11.71 3.46 -7.36
N ALA A 65 -12.75 4.27 -7.56
CA ALA A 65 -13.85 4.45 -6.60
C ALA A 65 -14.64 3.16 -6.33
N GLU A 66 -14.67 2.21 -7.26
CA GLU A 66 -15.28 0.90 -7.00
C GLU A 66 -14.29 -0.08 -6.36
N ILE A 67 -13.01 0.00 -6.75
CA ILE A 67 -11.96 -0.90 -6.27
C ILE A 67 -11.66 -0.65 -4.79
N ILE A 68 -11.69 0.62 -4.36
CA ILE A 68 -11.44 1.01 -2.97
C ILE A 68 -12.42 0.36 -1.98
N GLU A 69 -13.59 -0.06 -2.45
CA GLU A 69 -14.63 -0.74 -1.65
C GLU A 69 -14.53 -2.29 -1.73
N LYS A 70 -13.66 -2.83 -2.58
CA LYS A 70 -13.57 -4.27 -2.91
C LYS A 70 -12.25 -4.87 -2.41
N GLU A 71 -12.21 -5.28 -1.14
CA GLU A 71 -11.02 -5.85 -0.46
C GLU A 71 -10.34 -6.97 -1.28
N ASN A 72 -11.11 -7.89 -1.85
CA ASN A 72 -10.60 -8.97 -2.71
C ASN A 72 -9.84 -8.46 -3.95
N LEU A 73 -10.28 -7.34 -4.55
CA LEU A 73 -9.60 -6.75 -5.70
C LEU A 73 -8.35 -6.00 -5.27
N ILE A 74 -8.41 -5.30 -4.14
CA ILE A 74 -7.26 -4.63 -3.53
C ILE A 74 -6.12 -5.63 -3.29
N GLY A 75 -6.42 -6.76 -2.65
CA GLY A 75 -5.42 -7.80 -2.37
C GLY A 75 -4.78 -8.37 -3.65
N LYS A 76 -5.59 -8.68 -4.67
CA LYS A 76 -5.08 -9.18 -5.97
C LYS A 76 -4.19 -8.15 -6.68
N LEU A 77 -4.56 -6.88 -6.65
CA LEU A 77 -3.76 -5.80 -7.25
C LEU A 77 -2.45 -5.59 -6.50
N ALA A 78 -2.49 -5.56 -5.17
CA ALA A 78 -1.29 -5.42 -4.34
C ALA A 78 -0.29 -6.55 -4.61
N TRP A 79 -0.76 -7.80 -4.65
CA TRP A 79 0.08 -8.94 -4.98
C TRP A 79 0.65 -8.91 -6.38
N LYS A 80 -0.14 -8.50 -7.37
CA LYS A 80 0.34 -8.34 -8.75
C LYS A 80 1.52 -7.36 -8.79
N VAL A 81 1.34 -6.17 -8.20
CA VAL A 81 2.37 -5.13 -8.15
C VAL A 81 3.63 -5.63 -7.46
N PHE A 82 3.47 -6.32 -6.32
CA PHE A 82 4.61 -6.84 -5.56
C PHE A 82 5.36 -7.93 -6.31
N LYS A 83 4.65 -8.87 -6.94
CA LYS A 83 5.23 -9.93 -7.77
C LYS A 83 6.02 -9.35 -8.94
N ASP A 84 5.48 -8.34 -9.62
CA ASP A 84 6.12 -7.69 -10.77
C ASP A 84 7.50 -7.07 -10.41
N HIS A 85 7.73 -6.74 -9.13
CA HIS A 85 8.99 -6.16 -8.64
C HIS A 85 9.90 -7.15 -7.89
N SER A 86 9.34 -8.22 -7.30
CA SER A 86 10.07 -9.11 -6.39
C SER A 86 10.25 -10.54 -6.89
N ASN A 87 9.48 -10.97 -7.90
CA ASN A 87 9.35 -12.38 -8.32
C ASN A 87 8.90 -13.35 -7.21
N ILE A 88 8.31 -12.86 -6.11
CA ILE A 88 7.77 -13.68 -5.03
C ILE A 88 6.31 -14.07 -5.35
N GLU A 89 5.91 -15.30 -5.00
CA GLU A 89 4.55 -15.78 -5.20
C GLU A 89 3.56 -15.19 -4.19
N ALA A 90 2.30 -15.08 -4.63
CA ALA A 90 1.24 -14.47 -3.84
C ALA A 90 0.69 -15.44 -2.80
N SER A 91 0.58 -14.97 -1.54
CA SER A 91 -0.29 -15.60 -0.54
C SER A 91 -1.72 -15.09 -0.69
N ASN A 92 -2.69 -15.73 -0.03
CA ASN A 92 -4.06 -15.21 -0.01
C ASN A 92 -4.25 -14.06 0.98
N ASP A 93 -3.23 -13.78 1.81
CA ASP A 93 -3.37 -12.90 2.95
C ASP A 93 -2.81 -11.51 2.64
N VAL A 94 -3.74 -10.55 2.61
CA VAL A 94 -3.45 -9.13 2.51
C VAL A 94 -4.31 -8.42 3.53
N LYS A 95 -3.73 -7.47 4.27
CA LYS A 95 -4.52 -6.50 5.03
C LYS A 95 -4.34 -5.13 4.43
N SER A 96 -5.42 -4.36 4.35
CA SER A 96 -5.37 -3.01 3.79
C SER A 96 -5.96 -1.98 4.73
N LEU A 97 -5.37 -0.79 4.72
CA LEU A 97 -5.92 0.41 5.33
C LEU A 97 -6.25 1.41 4.22
N VAL A 98 -7.48 1.92 4.24
CA VAL A 98 -7.98 2.87 3.24
C VAL A 98 -8.04 4.25 3.87
N TYR A 99 -7.35 5.20 3.27
CA TYR A 99 -7.41 6.61 3.60
C TYR A 99 -8.29 7.34 2.59
N ASN A 100 -9.31 8.05 3.09
CA ASN A 100 -10.13 8.92 2.27
C ASN A 100 -9.40 10.26 2.07
N GLY A 101 -9.20 10.66 0.80
CA GLY A 101 -8.51 11.89 0.40
C GLY A 101 -9.07 13.18 0.99
N GLU A 102 -10.35 13.23 1.33
CA GLU A 102 -10.98 14.41 1.95
C GLU A 102 -10.63 14.57 3.43
N LYS A 103 -10.09 13.51 4.07
CA LYS A 103 -9.84 13.45 5.51
C LYS A 103 -8.36 13.40 5.88
N VAL A 104 -7.47 13.53 4.91
CA VAL A 104 -6.02 13.33 5.07
C VAL A 104 -5.21 14.46 4.45
N PRO A 105 -4.04 14.82 5.02
CA PRO A 105 -3.32 16.03 4.64
C PRO A 105 -2.71 15.99 3.23
N TRP A 106 -2.53 14.81 2.63
CA TRP A 106 -2.01 14.67 1.26
C TRP A 106 -3.07 14.83 0.17
N ASN A 107 -4.34 15.06 0.52
CA ASN A 107 -5.44 15.42 -0.39
C ASN A 107 -5.76 14.39 -1.50
N PHE A 108 -5.45 13.10 -1.29
CA PHE A 108 -5.90 12.05 -2.20
C PHE A 108 -6.13 10.73 -1.46
N SER A 109 -7.02 9.90 -2.00
CA SER A 109 -7.31 8.59 -1.40
C SER A 109 -6.15 7.62 -1.63
N LEU A 110 -5.74 6.94 -0.57
CA LEU A 110 -4.59 6.03 -0.56
C LEU A 110 -4.99 4.70 0.06
N ILE A 111 -4.63 3.60 -0.57
CA ILE A 111 -4.81 2.26 -0.02
C ILE A 111 -3.43 1.71 0.33
N VAL A 112 -3.21 1.38 1.59
CA VAL A 112 -1.96 0.81 2.10
C VAL A 112 -2.17 -0.67 2.32
N CYS A 113 -1.52 -1.50 1.52
CA CYS A 113 -1.65 -2.95 1.59
C CYS A 113 -0.40 -3.56 2.23
N VAL A 114 -0.58 -4.33 3.30
CA VAL A 114 0.47 -5.17 3.88
C VAL A 114 0.26 -6.60 3.39
N LEU A 115 1.29 -7.12 2.73
CA LEU A 115 1.34 -8.48 2.19
C LEU A 115 2.02 -9.40 3.21
N TYR A 116 1.65 -10.68 3.25
CA TYR A 116 2.21 -11.65 4.19
C TYR A 116 2.77 -12.88 3.49
N GLN A 117 3.76 -13.51 4.13
CA GLN A 117 4.19 -14.87 3.81
C GLN A 117 3.19 -15.91 4.30
#